data_AF-A0A151Z7X7-F1
#
_entry.id   AF-A0A151Z7X7-F1
#
_cell.length_a   1.000
_cell.length_b   1.000
_cell.length_c   1.000
_cell.angle_alpha   90.00
_cell.angle_beta   90.00
_cell.angle_gamma   90.00
#
_symmetry.space_group_name_H-M   'P 1'
#
loop_
_entity.id
_entity.type
_entity.pdbx_description
1 polymer ?
#
loop_
_entity_poly.entity_id
_entity_poly.type
_entity_poly.pdbx_seq_one_letter_code
_entity_poly.pdbx_strand_id
1 'polypeptide(L)'
;MKYLIVLSLYLFISNILLVDASYSCSDPCYGNMCCNIPSNNQYYLTTFCDESTACGPSCSSTTWFSADSQRFGCGVYLTICGSGSSSSSSSSGSSSGSGSSSSGSDSNSGSSGSDSNNSGSASASSGSSSGSGSSSSGSGSSSGSGSNSGNGSGSGSGSSSGSGSGSGSGTGSSNGEDILYGTCVKVVTIDAGPNISVEEEAGMPIIDASANVCQQLFSSSSCGWSDRRGITATQSLLDDGFPMGPFNVTISQFKQIMNQGDILSQQCMATANGDCKYKKLDFK
;
A
#
# COMPACT_ATOMS: atom_id res chain seq x y z
N MET A 1 47.11 23.93 4.81
CA MET A 1 45.81 24.57 5.10
C MET A 1 44.89 24.72 3.89
N LYS A 2 45.34 25.21 2.71
CA LYS A 2 44.46 25.42 1.54
C LYS A 2 43.69 24.18 1.08
N TYR A 3 44.34 23.01 1.03
CA TYR A 3 43.69 21.75 0.64
C TYR A 3 42.63 21.25 1.63
N LEU A 4 42.74 21.62 2.90
CA LEU A 4 41.82 21.20 3.95
C LEU A 4 40.49 21.97 3.87
N ILE A 5 40.54 23.24 3.44
CA ILE A 5 39.35 24.05 3.18
C ILE A 5 38.61 23.55 1.93
N VAL A 6 39.35 23.20 0.87
CA VAL A 6 38.76 22.67 -0.38
C VAL A 6 38.10 21.31 -0.16
N LEU A 7 38.73 20.41 0.61
CA LEU A 7 38.14 19.10 0.94
C LEU A 7 36.91 19.23 1.83
N SER A 8 36.93 20.15 2.81
CA SER A 8 35.77 20.42 3.67
C SER A 8 34.60 21.00 2.88
N LEU A 9 34.85 21.91 1.93
CA LEU A 9 33.82 22.46 1.04
C LEU A 9 33.24 21.38 0.11
N TYR A 10 34.08 20.48 -0.39
CA TYR A 10 33.65 19.38 -1.26
C TYR A 10 32.78 18.36 -0.51
N LEU A 11 33.13 18.03 0.74
CA LEU A 11 32.30 17.19 1.62
C LEU A 11 30.97 17.88 1.98
N PHE A 12 30.98 19.20 2.20
CA PHE A 12 29.75 19.93 2.49
C PHE A 12 28.82 19.99 1.26
N ILE A 13 29.35 20.20 0.05
CA ILE A 13 28.57 20.23 -1.20
C ILE A 13 28.07 18.83 -1.60
N SER A 14 28.83 17.77 -1.35
CA SER A 14 28.40 16.40 -1.64
C SER A 14 27.33 15.88 -0.67
N ASN A 15 27.24 16.41 0.55
CA ASN A 15 26.11 16.13 1.45
C ASN A 15 24.82 16.89 1.08
N ILE A 16 24.91 18.00 0.32
CA ILE A 16 23.74 18.73 -0.18
C ILE A 16 23.14 18.08 -1.45
N LEU A 17 23.89 17.19 -2.11
CA LEU A 17 23.46 16.48 -3.31
C LEU A 17 22.83 15.10 -3.05
N LEU A 18 22.67 14.68 -1.79
CA LEU A 18 21.61 13.74 -1.42
C LEU A 18 20.29 14.52 -1.44
N VAL A 19 19.91 14.92 -2.64
CA VAL A 19 18.59 15.43 -2.98
C VAL A 19 17.63 14.38 -2.47
N ASP A 20 16.83 14.75 -1.47
CA ASP A 20 15.61 14.05 -1.11
C ASP A 20 14.96 13.64 -2.43
N ALA A 21 14.88 12.35 -2.70
CA ALA A 21 14.07 11.84 -3.79
C ALA A 21 12.62 12.16 -3.37
N SER A 22 12.22 13.41 -3.58
CA SER A 22 10.88 13.87 -3.31
C SER A 22 9.98 13.00 -4.14
N TYR A 23 9.12 12.25 -3.47
CA TYR A 23 8.10 11.48 -4.14
C TYR A 23 7.33 12.45 -5.04
N SER A 24 7.43 12.26 -6.35
CA SER A 24 6.72 13.07 -7.33
C SER A 24 5.80 12.13 -8.08
N CYS A 25 4.49 12.32 -7.90
CA CYS A 25 3.53 11.60 -8.72
C CYS A 25 3.63 12.11 -10.15
N SER A 26 4.17 11.27 -11.04
CA SER A 26 4.29 11.64 -12.46
C SER A 26 2.93 11.73 -13.17
N ASP A 27 1.90 11.07 -12.62
CA ASP A 27 0.55 10.99 -13.20
C ASP A 27 -0.52 11.32 -12.13
N PRO A 28 -0.75 12.62 -11.84
CA PRO A 28 -1.90 13.01 -11.05
C PRO A 28 -3.18 12.64 -11.81
N CYS A 29 -4.11 12.01 -11.12
CA CYS A 29 -5.39 11.65 -11.71
C CYS A 29 -6.51 12.51 -11.11
N TYR A 30 -7.72 11.96 -10.93
CA TYR A 30 -8.88 12.76 -10.54
C TYR A 30 -8.60 13.60 -9.27
N GLY A 31 -8.48 14.92 -9.44
CA GLY A 31 -8.11 15.85 -8.38
C GLY A 31 -6.60 15.91 -8.10
N ASN A 32 -6.24 15.92 -6.81
CA ASN A 32 -4.86 15.96 -6.33
C ASN A 32 -4.47 14.59 -5.76
N MET A 33 -4.65 13.51 -6.51
CA MET A 33 -4.38 12.15 -6.04
C MET A 33 -3.40 11.45 -6.99
N CYS A 34 -2.50 10.63 -6.44
CA CYS A 34 -1.55 9.90 -7.26
C CYS A 34 -2.10 8.54 -7.73
N CYS A 35 -2.09 8.31 -9.03
CA CYS A 35 -2.55 7.05 -9.62
C CYS A 35 -1.46 6.01 -9.89
N ASN A 36 -0.18 6.38 -9.78
CA ASN A 36 0.91 5.45 -10.09
C ASN A 36 1.13 4.44 -8.97
N ILE A 37 1.07 3.16 -9.34
CA ILE A 37 1.50 2.05 -8.50
C ILE A 37 3.04 2.03 -8.51
N PRO A 38 3.74 2.22 -7.38
CA PRO A 38 5.19 2.09 -7.31
C PRO A 38 5.65 0.69 -7.74
N SER A 39 6.72 0.62 -8.54
CA SER A 39 7.24 -0.65 -9.09
C SER A 39 7.76 -1.63 -8.03
N ASN A 40 8.08 -1.14 -6.84
CA ASN A 40 8.49 -1.97 -5.70
C ASN A 40 7.31 -2.35 -4.78
N ASN A 41 6.09 -1.90 -5.09
CA ASN A 41 4.88 -2.12 -4.29
C ASN A 41 5.02 -1.67 -2.82
N GLN A 42 5.87 -0.68 -2.52
CA GLN A 42 6.07 -0.18 -1.16
C GLN A 42 5.25 1.07 -0.88
N TYR A 43 4.63 1.11 0.30
CA TYR A 43 3.78 2.21 0.75
C TYR A 43 3.97 2.44 2.25
N TYR A 44 3.53 3.59 2.75
CA TYR A 44 3.19 3.74 4.16
C TYR A 44 1.72 3.41 4.41
N LEU A 45 1.43 2.87 5.59
CA LEU A 45 0.07 2.61 6.02
C LEU A 45 -0.44 3.76 6.89
N THR A 46 -1.66 4.19 6.59
CA THR A 46 -2.46 5.09 7.42
C THR A 46 -3.81 4.47 7.72
N THR A 47 -4.43 4.94 8.80
CA THR A 47 -5.80 4.56 9.14
C THR A 47 -6.77 5.68 8.82
N PHE A 48 -7.85 5.32 8.15
CA PHE A 48 -8.88 6.25 7.71
C PHE A 48 -10.28 5.62 7.80
N CYS A 49 -11.27 6.45 8.09
CA CYS A 49 -12.68 6.09 7.98
C CYS A 49 -13.54 7.35 7.91
N ASP A 50 -14.02 7.68 6.71
CA ASP A 50 -15.01 8.72 6.49
C ASP A 50 -16.44 8.17 6.43
N GLU A 51 -17.43 9.02 6.71
CA GLU A 51 -18.85 8.61 6.69
C GLU A 51 -19.32 8.21 5.28
N SER A 52 -18.74 8.82 4.23
CA SER A 52 -19.02 8.52 2.83
C SER A 52 -17.80 7.95 2.13
N THR A 53 -17.98 6.85 1.39
CA THR A 53 -16.91 6.25 0.59
C THR A 53 -17.22 6.40 -0.91
N ALA A 54 -16.19 6.48 -1.74
CA ALA A 54 -16.33 6.74 -3.17
C ALA A 54 -17.11 5.64 -3.92
N CYS A 55 -17.04 4.38 -3.47
CA CYS A 55 -17.55 3.26 -4.26
C CYS A 55 -17.87 1.99 -3.50
N GLY A 56 -17.93 2.04 -2.17
CA GLY A 56 -18.36 0.93 -1.36
C GLY A 56 -19.38 1.36 -0.31
N PRO A 57 -19.65 0.49 0.67
CA PRO A 57 -20.46 0.88 1.80
C PRO A 57 -19.63 1.76 2.77
N SER A 58 -20.27 2.34 3.78
CA SER A 58 -19.56 3.11 4.81
C SER A 58 -18.54 2.23 5.54
N CYS A 59 -17.45 2.81 6.03
CA CYS A 59 -16.41 2.02 6.71
C CYS A 59 -16.87 1.37 8.04
N SER A 60 -18.05 1.74 8.56
CA SER A 60 -18.70 1.05 9.67
C SER A 60 -19.23 -0.36 9.32
N SER A 61 -19.50 -0.65 8.05
CA SER A 61 -20.06 -1.95 7.63
C SER A 61 -19.01 -2.97 7.18
N THR A 62 -17.80 -2.50 6.84
CA THR A 62 -16.73 -3.34 6.30
C THR A 62 -15.54 -3.31 7.23
N THR A 63 -15.10 -4.47 7.72
CA THR A 63 -13.98 -4.55 8.67
C THR A 63 -12.61 -4.42 7.99
N TRP A 64 -12.48 -4.92 6.76
CA TRP A 64 -11.21 -5.06 6.04
C TRP A 64 -11.27 -4.31 4.72
N PHE A 65 -10.87 -3.04 4.74
CA PHE A 65 -10.91 -2.19 3.56
C PHE A 65 -9.65 -1.34 3.41
N SER A 66 -9.47 -0.84 2.19
CA SER A 66 -8.54 0.22 1.83
C SER A 66 -9.28 1.38 1.16
N ALA A 67 -8.71 2.56 1.27
CA ALA A 67 -9.10 3.77 0.56
C ALA A 67 -7.93 4.12 -0.37
N ASP A 68 -7.96 3.59 -1.58
CA ASP A 68 -6.95 3.86 -2.63
C ASP A 68 -7.47 3.48 -4.04
N SER A 69 -8.73 3.83 -4.30
CA SER A 69 -9.41 3.51 -5.56
C SER A 69 -8.83 4.22 -6.76
N GLN A 70 -8.07 5.30 -6.57
CA GLN A 70 -7.33 5.97 -7.63
C GLN A 70 -6.22 5.08 -8.21
N ARG A 71 -5.47 4.35 -7.36
CA ARG A 71 -4.38 3.46 -7.84
C ARG A 71 -4.91 2.11 -8.27
N PHE A 72 -5.78 1.54 -7.45
CA PHE A 72 -6.16 0.14 -7.61
C PHE A 72 -7.55 -0.05 -8.21
N GLY A 73 -8.40 0.97 -8.19
CA GLY A 73 -9.79 0.85 -8.59
C GLY A 73 -10.70 0.38 -7.44
N CYS A 74 -11.98 0.71 -7.60
CA CYS A 74 -13.05 0.34 -6.68
C CYS A 74 -13.40 -1.14 -6.74
N GLY A 75 -13.63 -1.76 -5.57
CA GLY A 75 -13.97 -3.17 -5.45
C GLY A 75 -12.81 -4.12 -5.70
N VAL A 76 -11.61 -3.60 -5.97
CA VAL A 76 -10.40 -4.42 -6.16
C VAL A 76 -9.92 -4.91 -4.79
N TYR A 77 -9.52 -6.19 -4.75
CA TYR A 77 -8.95 -6.79 -3.56
C TYR A 77 -7.45 -6.54 -3.51
N LEU A 78 -6.95 -6.11 -2.36
CA LEU A 78 -5.52 -5.96 -2.12
C LEU A 78 -5.06 -6.94 -1.07
N THR A 79 -3.87 -7.49 -1.25
CA THR A 79 -3.11 -8.14 -0.17
C THR A 79 -2.09 -7.15 0.34
N ILE A 80 -2.24 -6.76 1.61
CA ILE A 80 -1.35 -5.82 2.29
C ILE A 80 -0.52 -6.60 3.31
N CYS A 81 0.79 -6.58 3.18
CA CYS A 81 1.70 -7.21 4.11
C CYS A 81 2.49 -6.15 4.87
N GLY A 82 2.65 -6.33 6.18
CA GLY A 82 3.61 -5.52 6.94
C GLY A 82 4.98 -5.70 6.30
N SER A 83 5.69 -4.61 5.97
CA SER A 83 7.07 -4.72 5.50
C SER A 83 7.80 -5.46 6.59
N GLY A 84 8.24 -6.69 6.29
CA GLY A 84 8.79 -7.61 7.27
C GLY A 84 9.77 -6.84 8.13
N SER A 85 9.31 -6.44 9.33
CA SER A 85 10.17 -6.45 10.48
C SER A 85 10.56 -7.90 10.51
N SER A 86 11.68 -8.19 9.86
CA SER A 86 12.51 -9.31 10.17
C SER A 86 12.93 -9.03 11.60
N SER A 87 11.98 -9.11 12.53
CA SER A 87 12.25 -9.70 13.80
C SER A 87 12.82 -11.05 13.41
N SER A 88 14.14 -11.07 13.26
CA SER A 88 15.02 -11.77 14.18
C SER A 88 14.50 -11.76 15.62
N SER A 89 13.22 -12.08 15.86
CA SER A 89 12.84 -13.02 16.89
C SER A 89 13.51 -14.32 16.45
N SER A 90 14.80 -14.41 16.77
CA SER A 90 15.29 -15.57 17.46
C SER A 90 14.15 -16.09 18.31
N SER A 91 13.52 -17.14 17.82
CA SER A 91 12.69 -18.05 18.57
C SER A 91 13.57 -18.59 19.69
N SER A 92 13.77 -17.80 20.75
CA SER A 92 14.04 -18.30 22.08
C SER A 92 12.77 -19.02 22.49
N GLY A 93 12.73 -20.32 22.17
CA GLY A 93 11.76 -21.25 22.72
C GLY A 93 11.75 -21.10 24.23
N SER A 94 10.76 -20.36 24.73
CA SER A 94 10.36 -20.39 26.12
C SER A 94 9.09 -21.22 26.17
N SER A 95 9.28 -22.52 25.97
CA SER A 95 8.33 -23.54 26.37
C SER A 95 8.28 -23.59 27.90
N SER A 96 7.51 -22.69 28.52
CA SER A 96 7.09 -22.81 29.91
C SER A 96 5.79 -23.62 29.97
N GLY A 97 5.95 -24.94 29.90
CA GLY A 97 4.98 -25.85 30.49
C GLY A 97 5.13 -25.89 32.01
N SER A 98 4.03 -26.29 32.68
CA SER A 98 3.78 -26.44 34.13
C SER A 98 3.11 -25.20 34.75
N GLY A 99 1.95 -25.26 35.37
CA GLY A 99 1.11 -26.38 35.77
C GLY A 99 -0.11 -25.86 36.53
N SER A 100 -1.15 -26.68 36.58
CA SER A 100 -2.41 -26.44 37.29
C SER A 100 -2.19 -26.12 38.77
N SER A 101 -2.89 -25.10 39.29
CA SER A 101 -3.42 -25.15 40.65
C SER A 101 -4.60 -24.19 40.81
N SER A 102 -5.62 -24.76 41.44
CA SER A 102 -6.95 -24.26 41.73
C SER A 102 -7.06 -23.77 43.18
N SER A 103 -7.67 -22.62 43.42
CA SER A 103 -8.39 -22.20 44.64
C SER A 103 -8.77 -20.71 44.50
N GLY A 104 -10.04 -20.33 44.54
CA GLY A 104 -10.82 -20.02 45.75
C GLY A 104 -10.96 -18.49 45.88
N SER A 105 -12.08 -17.90 45.45
CA SER A 105 -13.23 -17.46 46.28
C SER A 105 -13.18 -15.95 46.63
N ASP A 106 -14.37 -15.37 46.67
CA ASP A 106 -14.77 -14.12 47.35
C ASP A 106 -14.89 -12.81 46.53
N SER A 107 -16.14 -12.61 46.05
CA SER A 107 -17.05 -11.52 46.43
C SER A 107 -16.47 -10.13 46.73
N ASN A 108 -16.79 -9.12 45.91
CA ASN A 108 -17.38 -7.89 46.46
C ASN A 108 -18.19 -7.06 45.45
N SER A 109 -19.34 -6.63 45.95
CA SER A 109 -20.31 -5.67 45.46
C SER A 109 -19.85 -4.21 45.57
N GLY A 110 -20.39 -3.32 44.72
CA GLY A 110 -20.39 -1.85 44.91
C GLY A 110 -20.43 -1.12 43.57
N SER A 111 -21.59 -0.66 43.10
CA SER A 111 -22.25 0.63 43.43
C SER A 111 -21.97 1.72 42.38
N SER A 112 -23.03 2.02 41.63
CA SER A 112 -23.51 3.36 41.22
C SER A 112 -22.61 4.58 41.40
N GLY A 113 -22.47 5.34 40.31
CA GLY A 113 -22.06 6.75 40.33
C GLY A 113 -22.47 7.45 39.02
N SER A 114 -23.63 8.09 39.04
CA SER A 114 -24.00 9.16 38.11
C SER A 114 -23.08 10.37 38.33
N ASP A 115 -22.77 11.15 37.30
CA ASP A 115 -22.92 12.62 37.35
C ASP A 115 -22.60 13.29 36.00
N SER A 116 -23.43 14.28 35.74
CA SER A 116 -23.55 15.19 34.60
C SER A 116 -22.62 16.42 34.68
N ASN A 117 -22.62 17.21 33.60
CA ASN A 117 -22.04 18.56 33.40
C ASN A 117 -20.66 18.52 32.70
N ASN A 118 -20.40 19.29 31.64
CA ASN A 118 -20.51 20.74 31.62
C ASN A 118 -20.53 21.31 30.18
N SER A 119 -21.18 22.46 30.08
CA SER A 119 -21.47 23.33 28.94
C SER A 119 -20.25 23.97 28.24
N GLY A 120 -20.38 24.13 26.92
CA GLY A 120 -20.37 25.42 26.21
C GLY A 120 -19.07 26.20 26.09
N SER A 121 -18.74 26.58 24.85
CA SER A 121 -18.42 27.97 24.47
C SER A 121 -18.38 28.11 22.95
N ALA A 122 -19.14 29.08 22.46
CA ALA A 122 -19.15 29.58 21.10
C ALA A 122 -18.20 30.79 20.97
N SER A 123 -17.52 30.89 19.83
CA SER A 123 -16.98 32.14 19.24
C SER A 123 -16.36 31.73 17.88
N ALA A 124 -16.99 31.97 16.72
CA ALA A 124 -17.21 33.26 16.05
C ALA A 124 -15.91 34.07 15.82
N SER A 125 -15.34 33.96 14.63
CA SER A 125 -14.72 35.11 13.94
C SER A 125 -14.37 34.79 12.48
N SER A 126 -15.00 35.59 11.62
CA SER A 126 -14.81 35.88 10.22
C SER A 126 -13.37 36.22 9.79
N GLY A 127 -13.02 35.89 8.55
CA GLY A 127 -11.85 36.41 7.85
C GLY A 127 -11.94 36.20 6.35
N SER A 128 -12.60 37.13 5.65
CA SER A 128 -12.61 37.24 4.18
C SER A 128 -11.30 37.84 3.69
N SER A 129 -10.67 37.25 2.66
CA SER A 129 -9.76 38.00 1.79
C SER A 129 -9.61 37.33 0.43
N SER A 130 -10.19 38.02 -0.55
CA SER A 130 -9.99 37.97 -1.99
C SER A 130 -8.52 38.17 -2.40
N GLY A 131 -8.06 37.41 -3.38
CA GLY A 131 -6.80 37.64 -4.08
C GLY A 131 -6.91 37.22 -5.55
N SER A 132 -7.26 38.18 -6.40
CA SER A 132 -7.25 38.06 -7.87
C SER A 132 -5.82 38.24 -8.39
N GLY A 133 -5.30 37.25 -9.12
CA GLY A 133 -4.00 37.32 -9.78
C GLY A 133 -4.08 36.72 -11.19
N SER A 134 -4.39 37.57 -12.17
CA SER A 134 -4.29 37.30 -13.61
C SER A 134 -2.86 37.42 -14.13
N SER A 135 -2.61 36.86 -15.32
CA SER A 135 -1.39 36.86 -16.16
C SER A 135 -0.47 35.64 -15.89
N SER A 136 0.05 34.89 -16.86
CA SER A 136 0.37 35.19 -18.25
C SER A 136 0.48 33.91 -19.09
N SER A 137 0.13 34.08 -20.37
CA SER A 137 0.48 33.30 -21.56
C SER A 137 1.83 32.57 -21.58
N GLY A 138 1.82 31.34 -22.12
CA GLY A 138 3.01 30.61 -22.54
C GLY A 138 2.67 29.41 -23.43
N SER A 139 2.43 29.65 -24.72
CA SER A 139 2.30 28.62 -25.74
C SER A 139 3.69 28.13 -26.15
N GLY A 140 3.95 26.83 -26.04
CA GLY A 140 5.19 26.19 -26.50
C GLY A 140 4.90 24.91 -27.26
N SER A 141 4.80 25.02 -28.59
CA SER A 141 4.75 23.88 -29.50
C SER A 141 6.17 23.46 -29.85
N SER A 142 6.51 22.19 -29.58
CA SER A 142 7.78 21.59 -30.02
C SER A 142 7.49 20.29 -30.77
N SER A 143 7.42 20.41 -32.09
CA SER A 143 7.46 19.32 -33.05
C SER A 143 8.87 18.77 -33.17
N GLY A 144 9.08 17.51 -32.80
CA GLY A 144 10.33 16.77 -32.98
C GLY A 144 10.10 15.54 -33.85
N SER A 145 10.40 15.66 -35.13
CA SER A 145 10.42 14.56 -36.10
C SER A 145 11.72 13.79 -35.96
N GLY A 146 11.66 12.54 -35.49
CA GLY A 146 12.78 11.61 -35.45
C GLY A 146 12.52 10.42 -36.38
N SER A 147 12.98 10.54 -37.63
CA SER A 147 13.00 9.45 -38.60
C SER A 147 14.19 8.52 -38.31
N ASN A 148 13.94 7.30 -37.83
CA ASN A 148 14.93 6.22 -37.89
C ASN A 148 14.38 5.06 -38.72
N SER A 149 14.87 5.01 -39.96
CA SER A 149 14.75 3.90 -40.89
C SER A 149 15.68 2.77 -40.43
N GLY A 150 15.10 1.65 -40.01
CA GLY A 150 15.82 0.41 -39.72
C GLY A 150 15.16 -0.76 -40.44
N ASN A 151 15.60 -1.02 -41.67
CA ASN A 151 15.26 -2.25 -42.39
C ASN A 151 15.96 -3.44 -41.73
N GLY A 152 15.17 -4.36 -41.18
CA GLY A 152 15.64 -5.65 -40.67
C GLY A 152 14.71 -6.76 -41.12
N SER A 153 14.82 -7.16 -42.39
CA SER A 153 14.15 -8.35 -42.93
C SER A 153 14.84 -9.61 -42.42
N GLY A 154 14.22 -10.31 -41.47
CA GLY A 154 14.64 -11.62 -40.97
C GLY A 154 13.50 -12.61 -41.04
N SER A 155 13.26 -13.18 -42.22
CA SER A 155 12.29 -14.26 -42.41
C SER A 155 12.90 -15.58 -41.91
N GLY A 156 12.60 -15.94 -40.66
CA GLY A 156 12.90 -17.23 -40.07
C GLY A 156 11.66 -18.10 -40.01
N SER A 157 11.41 -18.91 -41.04
CA SER A 157 10.37 -19.95 -41.03
C SER A 157 10.88 -21.16 -40.25
N GLY A 158 10.53 -21.24 -38.96
CA GLY A 158 10.78 -22.39 -38.10
C GLY A 158 9.47 -23.06 -37.70
N SER A 159 9.02 -24.01 -38.51
CA SER A 159 7.91 -24.89 -38.16
C SER A 159 8.40 -25.96 -37.18
N SER A 160 8.17 -25.74 -35.89
CA SER A 160 8.46 -26.72 -34.84
C SER A 160 7.16 -27.28 -34.28
N SER A 161 6.67 -28.36 -34.89
CA SER A 161 5.59 -29.21 -34.37
C SER A 161 6.14 -30.03 -33.19
N GLY A 162 6.20 -29.43 -32.01
CA GLY A 162 6.64 -30.09 -30.78
C GLY A 162 5.46 -30.41 -29.87
N SER A 163 4.88 -31.60 -30.03
CA SER A 163 3.93 -32.16 -29.05
C SER A 163 4.67 -32.60 -27.79
N GLY A 164 4.97 -31.66 -26.91
CA GLY A 164 5.59 -31.91 -25.61
C GLY A 164 4.55 -31.91 -24.50
N SER A 165 3.96 -33.08 -24.20
CA SER A 165 3.20 -33.30 -22.97
C SER A 165 4.16 -33.34 -21.78
N GLY A 166 4.62 -32.18 -21.34
CA GLY A 166 5.46 -32.01 -20.17
C GLY A 166 4.63 -31.85 -18.91
N SER A 167 4.12 -32.95 -18.36
CA SER A 167 3.58 -32.98 -17.00
C SER A 167 4.74 -32.93 -16.00
N GLY A 168 5.38 -31.76 -15.90
CA GLY A 168 6.42 -31.49 -14.91
C GLY A 168 5.81 -31.21 -13.55
N SER A 169 5.29 -32.25 -12.88
CA SER A 169 5.01 -32.20 -11.44
C SER A 169 6.33 -32.25 -10.68
N GLY A 170 7.03 -31.11 -10.66
CA GLY A 170 8.23 -30.92 -9.85
C GLY A 170 7.86 -30.68 -8.40
N THR A 171 7.35 -31.69 -7.69
CA THR A 171 7.32 -31.70 -6.22
C THR A 171 8.72 -31.97 -5.70
N GLY A 172 9.60 -30.98 -5.85
CA GLY A 172 10.90 -30.96 -5.21
C GLY A 172 10.74 -30.57 -3.74
N SER A 173 10.33 -31.54 -2.91
CA SER A 173 10.52 -31.47 -1.45
C SER A 173 12.00 -31.27 -1.16
N SER A 174 12.41 -30.02 -0.95
CA SER A 174 13.57 -29.75 -0.12
C SER A 174 13.02 -29.41 1.26
N ASN A 175 13.59 -30.07 2.28
CA ASN A 175 13.32 -29.85 3.70
C ASN A 175 13.76 -28.45 4.19
N GLY A 176 13.58 -27.42 3.36
CA GLY A 176 13.67 -26.04 3.77
C GLY A 176 12.36 -25.71 4.47
N GLU A 177 12.40 -25.61 5.80
CA GLU A 177 11.28 -25.05 6.55
C GLU A 177 10.87 -23.74 5.87
N ASP A 178 9.60 -23.69 5.46
CA ASP A 178 9.07 -22.56 4.72
C ASP A 178 9.00 -21.39 5.71
N ILE A 179 10.05 -20.57 5.71
CA ILE A 179 10.27 -19.53 6.71
C ILE A 179 9.06 -18.58 6.68
N LEU A 180 8.45 -18.35 7.84
CA LEU A 180 7.38 -17.38 7.99
C LEU A 180 7.91 -15.99 7.56
N TYR A 181 7.25 -15.39 6.57
CA TYR A 181 7.54 -14.02 6.17
C TYR A 181 6.88 -13.04 7.14
N GLY A 182 5.61 -13.25 7.47
CA GLY A 182 4.87 -12.41 8.41
C GLY A 182 3.36 -12.51 8.25
N THR A 183 2.67 -11.48 8.77
CA THR A 183 1.22 -11.33 8.64
C THR A 183 0.89 -10.42 7.47
N CYS A 184 -0.09 -10.84 6.68
CA CYS A 184 -0.73 -10.03 5.65
C CYS A 184 -2.22 -9.92 5.96
N VAL A 185 -2.88 -8.96 5.32
CA VAL A 185 -4.31 -8.71 5.42
C VAL A 185 -4.87 -8.54 4.03
N LYS A 186 -5.90 -9.32 3.68
CA LYS A 186 -6.65 -9.10 2.45
C LYS A 186 -7.79 -8.13 2.70
N VAL A 187 -7.86 -7.09 1.90
CA VAL A 187 -8.83 -5.99 2.00
C VAL A 187 -9.53 -5.75 0.68
N VAL A 188 -10.65 -5.04 0.70
CA VAL A 188 -11.31 -4.51 -0.50
C VAL A 188 -11.18 -3.00 -0.56
N THR A 189 -10.86 -2.46 -1.73
CA THR A 189 -10.77 -1.00 -1.94
C THR A 189 -12.18 -0.41 -2.08
N ILE A 190 -12.59 0.46 -1.17
CA ILE A 190 -13.94 1.04 -1.12
C ILE A 190 -13.99 2.55 -1.31
N ASP A 191 -12.86 3.23 -1.21
CA ASP A 191 -12.80 4.68 -1.20
C ASP A 191 -11.58 5.23 -1.94
N ALA A 192 -11.55 6.54 -2.19
CA ALA A 192 -10.39 7.26 -2.67
C ALA A 192 -9.39 7.48 -1.52
N GLY A 193 -8.11 7.34 -1.83
CA GLY A 193 -7.04 7.50 -0.87
C GLY A 193 -6.59 8.94 -0.68
N PRO A 194 -5.42 9.14 -0.07
CA PRO A 194 -5.01 10.44 0.41
C PRO A 194 -4.63 11.39 -0.72
N ASN A 195 -4.65 12.68 -0.40
CA ASN A 195 -4.18 13.74 -1.28
C ASN A 195 -2.66 13.61 -1.50
N ILE A 196 -2.21 13.86 -2.72
CA ILE A 196 -0.81 13.85 -3.16
C ILE A 196 0.09 14.69 -2.25
N SER A 197 -0.41 15.81 -1.71
CA SER A 197 0.39 16.66 -0.81
C SER A 197 0.82 15.93 0.47
N VAL A 198 -0.02 15.01 0.96
CA VAL A 198 0.30 14.18 2.14
C VAL A 198 1.38 13.16 1.78
N GLU A 199 1.33 12.61 0.57
CA GLU A 199 2.33 11.65 0.09
C GLU A 199 3.67 12.29 -0.22
N GLU A 200 3.65 13.50 -0.79
CA GLU A 200 4.83 14.34 -1.02
C GLU A 200 5.52 14.65 0.31
N GLU A 201 4.77 15.02 1.35
CA GLU A 201 5.30 15.26 2.69
C GLU A 201 5.83 13.98 3.36
N ALA A 202 5.15 12.85 3.14
CA ALA A 202 5.61 11.55 3.64
C ALA A 202 6.85 11.02 2.90
N GLY A 203 7.04 11.43 1.64
CA GLY A 203 8.11 10.96 0.76
C GLY A 203 7.90 9.54 0.22
N MET A 204 6.66 9.02 0.26
CA MET A 204 6.29 7.69 -0.23
C MET A 204 4.78 7.62 -0.49
N PRO A 205 4.30 6.79 -1.43
CA PRO A 205 2.88 6.47 -1.54
C PRO A 205 2.28 5.99 -0.21
N ILE A 206 1.01 6.31 0.03
CA ILE A 206 0.28 5.97 1.24
C ILE A 206 -0.95 5.14 0.88
N ILE A 207 -1.17 4.06 1.62
CA ILE A 207 -2.44 3.33 1.65
C ILE A 207 -3.21 3.72 2.91
N ASP A 208 -4.36 4.35 2.72
CA ASP A 208 -5.36 4.47 3.77
C ASP A 208 -6.09 3.13 3.91
N ALA A 209 -6.27 2.67 5.16
CA ALA A 209 -6.95 1.40 5.44
C ALA A 209 -7.75 1.45 6.75
N SER A 210 -8.50 0.39 7.02
CA SER A 210 -9.24 0.27 8.28
C SER A 210 -8.31 0.19 9.49
N ALA A 211 -8.79 0.68 10.64
CA ALA A 211 -8.09 0.55 11.92
C ALA A 211 -7.67 -0.90 12.24
N ASN A 212 -8.50 -1.86 11.82
CA ASN A 212 -8.23 -3.28 11.99
C ASN A 212 -6.98 -3.72 11.20
N VAL A 213 -6.74 -3.20 9.99
CA VAL A 213 -5.51 -3.52 9.21
C VAL A 213 -4.27 -3.09 9.98
N CYS A 214 -4.27 -1.86 10.51
CA CYS A 214 -3.17 -1.36 11.34
C CYS A 214 -2.97 -2.20 12.62
N GLN A 215 -4.07 -2.60 13.27
CA GLN A 215 -4.01 -3.43 14.46
C GLN A 215 -3.40 -4.80 14.18
N GLN A 216 -3.72 -5.42 13.04
CA GLN A 216 -3.17 -6.73 12.68
C GLN A 216 -1.70 -6.65 12.27
N LEU A 217 -1.32 -5.65 11.47
CA LEU A 217 0.04 -5.55 10.96
C LEU A 217 1.04 -5.01 11.98
N PHE A 218 0.60 -4.12 12.87
CA PHE A 218 1.51 -3.36 13.74
C PHE A 218 1.10 -3.36 15.21
N SER A 219 0.07 -4.12 15.60
CA SER A 219 -0.46 -4.12 16.97
C SER A 219 -0.86 -2.73 17.49
N SER A 220 -1.26 -1.82 16.59
CA SER A 220 -1.66 -0.45 16.90
C SER A 220 -3.10 -0.19 16.46
N SER A 221 -3.89 0.50 17.28
CA SER A 221 -5.28 0.82 16.96
C SER A 221 -5.43 1.88 15.86
N SER A 222 -4.36 2.59 15.53
CA SER A 222 -4.29 3.59 14.46
C SER A 222 -2.87 3.69 13.88
N CYS A 223 -2.79 4.06 12.61
CA CYS A 223 -1.53 4.31 11.91
C CYS A 223 -1.60 5.74 11.34
N GLY A 224 -0.67 6.60 11.75
CA GLY A 224 -0.50 7.93 11.15
C GLY A 224 0.54 7.90 10.04
N TRP A 225 0.42 8.78 9.03
CA TRP A 225 1.43 8.87 7.97
C TRP A 225 2.80 9.26 8.54
N SER A 226 2.77 10.04 9.63
CA SER A 226 3.94 10.41 10.44
C SER A 226 4.65 9.23 11.09
N ASP A 227 3.96 8.10 11.29
CA ASP A 227 4.57 6.90 11.88
C ASP A 227 5.50 6.17 10.90
N ARG A 228 5.40 6.48 9.59
CA ARG A 228 6.21 5.88 8.52
C ARG A 228 6.22 4.34 8.54
N ARG A 229 5.05 3.75 8.82
CA ARG A 229 4.87 2.29 8.89
C ARG A 229 4.85 1.68 7.49
N GLY A 230 6.00 1.18 7.07
CA GLY A 230 6.17 0.56 5.75
C GLY A 230 5.37 -0.71 5.57
N ILE A 231 4.72 -0.85 4.42
CA ILE A 231 3.97 -2.03 3.98
C ILE A 231 4.31 -2.37 2.53
N THR A 232 3.95 -3.57 2.12
CA THR A 232 3.83 -3.94 0.71
C THR A 232 2.36 -4.17 0.40
N ALA A 233 1.87 -3.63 -0.72
CA ALA A 233 0.49 -3.84 -1.16
C ALA A 233 0.45 -4.22 -2.63
N THR A 234 -0.34 -5.23 -2.97
CA THR A 234 -0.53 -5.65 -4.37
C THR A 234 -1.94 -6.13 -4.63
N GLN A 235 -2.37 -6.10 -5.89
CA GLN A 235 -3.68 -6.60 -6.30
C GLN A 235 -3.76 -8.12 -6.05
N SER A 236 -4.95 -8.59 -5.69
CA SER A 236 -5.22 -10.00 -5.38
C SER A 236 -6.57 -10.42 -5.96
N LEU A 237 -6.79 -11.73 -6.07
CA LEU A 237 -8.09 -12.27 -6.43
C LEU A 237 -8.85 -12.66 -5.17
N LEU A 238 -10.18 -12.60 -5.24
CA LEU A 238 -11.02 -13.08 -4.15
C LEU A 238 -10.80 -14.58 -3.88
N ASP A 239 -10.50 -15.35 -4.92
CA ASP A 239 -10.38 -16.81 -4.94
C ASP A 239 -8.94 -17.33 -5.09
N ASP A 240 -7.93 -16.53 -4.71
CA ASP A 240 -6.50 -16.94 -4.74
C ASP A 240 -6.08 -17.92 -3.62
N GLY A 241 -7.02 -18.33 -2.77
CA GLY A 241 -6.78 -19.24 -1.63
C GLY A 241 -6.47 -18.55 -0.30
N PHE A 242 -6.24 -17.23 -0.28
CA PHE A 242 -6.09 -16.46 0.96
C PHE A 242 -7.44 -15.89 1.44
N PRO A 243 -7.75 -15.95 2.74
CA PRO A 243 -9.01 -15.44 3.28
C PRO A 243 -9.07 -13.90 3.26
N MET A 244 -10.27 -13.34 3.31
CA MET A 244 -10.47 -11.93 3.66
C MET A 244 -10.04 -11.68 5.11
N GLY A 245 -9.35 -10.56 5.37
CA GLY A 245 -8.79 -10.25 6.68
C GLY A 245 -7.38 -10.83 6.89
N PRO A 246 -6.93 -11.03 8.15
CA PRO A 246 -5.56 -11.40 8.45
C PRO A 246 -5.24 -12.86 8.15
N PHE A 247 -4.03 -13.09 7.66
CA PHE A 247 -3.45 -14.42 7.47
C PHE A 247 -1.93 -14.38 7.55
N ASN A 248 -1.32 -15.52 7.86
CA ASN A 248 0.13 -15.66 7.89
C ASN A 248 0.64 -16.18 6.55
N VAL A 249 1.78 -15.66 6.11
CA VAL A 249 2.41 -16.03 4.85
C VAL A 249 3.83 -16.51 5.09
N THR A 250 4.21 -17.58 4.39
CA THR A 250 5.63 -17.97 4.25
C THR A 250 6.32 -17.10 3.18
N ILE A 251 7.65 -17.13 3.13
CA ILE A 251 8.39 -16.41 2.08
C ILE A 251 8.00 -16.90 0.67
N SER A 252 7.73 -18.21 0.50
CA SER A 252 7.31 -18.76 -0.79
C SER A 252 5.93 -18.24 -1.19
N GLN A 253 4.98 -18.20 -0.26
CA GLN A 253 3.65 -17.64 -0.46
C GLN A 253 3.69 -16.13 -0.72
N PHE A 254 4.52 -15.37 -0.01
CA PHE A 254 4.70 -13.94 -0.27
C PHE A 254 5.20 -13.68 -1.69
N LYS A 255 6.18 -14.45 -2.18
CA LYS A 255 6.63 -14.37 -3.58
C LYS A 255 5.52 -14.69 -4.58
N GLN A 256 4.68 -15.69 -4.28
CA GLN A 256 3.54 -16.02 -5.11
C GLN A 256 2.53 -14.86 -5.16
N ILE A 257 2.23 -14.25 -4.02
CA ILE A 257 1.34 -13.07 -3.92
C ILE A 257 1.89 -11.93 -4.78
N MET A 258 3.18 -11.60 -4.66
CA MET A 258 3.79 -10.52 -5.45
C MET A 258 3.75 -10.83 -6.95
N ASN A 259 4.11 -12.05 -7.36
CA ASN A 259 4.07 -12.45 -8.76
C ASN A 259 2.65 -12.41 -9.34
N GLN A 260 1.65 -12.85 -8.56
CA GLN A 260 0.25 -12.76 -8.98
C GLN A 260 -0.19 -11.31 -9.13
N GLY A 261 0.18 -10.45 -8.18
CA GLY A 261 -0.09 -9.02 -8.26
C GLY A 261 0.52 -8.34 -9.49
N ASP A 262 1.75 -8.69 -9.85
CA ASP A 262 2.42 -8.19 -11.06
C ASP A 262 1.68 -8.65 -12.33
N ILE A 263 1.26 -9.92 -12.40
CA ILE A 263 0.44 -10.44 -13.50
C ILE A 263 -0.88 -9.67 -13.59
N LEU A 264 -1.52 -9.42 -12.46
CA LEU A 264 -2.80 -8.71 -12.43
C LEU A 264 -2.64 -7.27 -12.92
N SER A 265 -1.62 -6.56 -12.44
CA SER A 265 -1.28 -5.19 -12.85
C SER A 265 -1.01 -5.09 -14.35
N GLN A 266 -0.19 -5.99 -14.90
CA GLN A 266 0.13 -6.01 -16.34
C GLN A 266 -1.10 -6.23 -17.22
N GLN A 267 -2.00 -7.12 -16.82
CA GLN A 267 -3.25 -7.37 -17.53
C GLN A 267 -4.16 -6.13 -17.56
N CYS A 268 -4.12 -5.27 -16.54
CA CYS A 268 -4.85 -4.00 -16.55
C CYS A 268 -4.24 -2.99 -17.51
N MET A 269 -2.91 -2.89 -17.57
CA MET A 269 -2.23 -2.02 -18.54
C MET A 269 -2.43 -2.47 -19.99
N ALA A 270 -2.61 -3.77 -20.23
CA ALA A 270 -2.77 -4.34 -21.57
C ALA A 270 -4.13 -4.08 -22.22
N THR A 271 -5.13 -3.61 -21.45
CA THR A 271 -6.48 -3.36 -22.00
C THR A 271 -6.52 -2.00 -22.67
N ALA A 272 -6.68 -1.97 -24.01
CA ALA A 272 -6.62 -0.76 -24.84
C ALA A 272 -7.60 0.37 -24.46
N ASN A 273 -8.60 0.07 -23.64
CA ASN A 273 -9.59 1.04 -23.16
C ASN A 273 -9.36 1.51 -21.72
N GLY A 274 -8.28 1.05 -21.05
CA GLY A 274 -8.05 1.35 -19.62
C GLY A 274 -9.05 0.66 -18.67
N ASP A 275 -9.99 -0.13 -19.19
CA ASP A 275 -10.94 -0.91 -18.41
C ASP A 275 -10.22 -2.11 -17.76
N CYS A 276 -9.61 -1.86 -16.60
CA CYS A 276 -9.09 -2.89 -15.71
C CYS A 276 -10.26 -3.80 -15.30
N LYS A 277 -10.35 -4.97 -15.94
CA LYS A 277 -11.52 -5.85 -15.96
C LYS A 277 -11.70 -6.72 -14.72
N TYR A 278 -10.95 -6.50 -13.65
CA TYR A 278 -11.13 -7.29 -12.44
C TYR A 278 -12.41 -6.84 -11.78
N LYS A 279 -13.39 -7.75 -11.83
CA LYS A 279 -14.70 -7.73 -11.16
C LYS A 279 -14.85 -6.51 -10.26
N LYS A 280 -15.18 -5.36 -10.88
CA LYS A 280 -15.88 -4.31 -10.18
C LYS A 280 -17.07 -5.06 -9.60
N LEU A 281 -17.10 -5.25 -8.29
CA LEU A 281 -18.32 -5.74 -7.67
C LEU A 281 -19.34 -4.68 -8.06
N ASP A 282 -20.26 -5.05 -8.94
CA ASP A 282 -21.44 -4.24 -9.21
C ASP A 282 -22.21 -4.25 -7.90
N PHE A 283 -21.88 -3.31 -7.00
CA PHE A 283 -22.67 -3.00 -5.84
C PHE A 283 -23.97 -2.41 -6.39
N LYS A 284 -24.93 -3.30 -6.63
CA LYS A 284 -26.31 -2.96 -7.00
C LYS A 284 -27.06 -2.38 -5.80
#